data_AF-A0A957URL5-F1
#
_entry.id   AF-A0A957URL5-F1
#
_cell.length_a   1.000
_cell.length_b   1.000
_cell.length_c   1.000
_cell.angle_alpha   90.00
_cell.angle_beta   90.00
_cell.angle_gamma   90.00
#
_symmetry.space_group_name_H-M   'P 1'
#
loop_
_entity.id
_entity.type
_entity.pdbx_description
1 polymer ?
#
loop_
_entity_poly.entity_id
_entity_poly.type
_entity_poly.pdbx_seq_one_letter_code
_entity_poly.pdbx_strand_id
1 'polypeptide(L)'
;MIWDGVVIEDGVFVGPGVFFTNDRYPRSPRLPEAGNRYDSHDWLVHTKLSYGASIGAGAVILPGVTIGKFAMVGAGAVVSKDVPEYALVIGNPARVHTWVCQCGQPLAFEGGKATCATCNRPYQHEADKTICVER
;
A
#
# COMPACT_ATOMS: atom_id res chain seq x y z
N MET A 1 11.57 8.04 7.66
CA MET A 1 11.71 7.33 8.95
C MET A 1 10.74 6.17 8.92
N ILE A 2 11.18 4.97 9.30
CA ILE A 2 10.30 3.80 9.44
C ILE A 2 9.99 3.70 10.94
N TRP A 3 8.71 3.67 11.28
CA TRP A 3 8.28 3.54 12.67
C TRP A 3 8.16 2.06 13.04
N ASP A 4 8.21 1.78 14.35
CA ASP A 4 7.84 0.47 14.86
C ASP A 4 6.45 0.07 14.36
N GLY A 5 6.28 -1.24 14.15
CA GLY A 5 5.05 -1.82 13.62
C GLY A 5 4.93 -1.84 12.09
N VAL A 6 5.85 -1.18 11.36
CA VAL A 6 5.88 -1.24 9.89
C VAL A 6 6.73 -2.41 9.42
N VAL A 7 6.12 -3.34 8.70
CA VAL A 7 6.79 -4.48 8.05
C VAL A 7 6.92 -4.21 6.57
N ILE A 8 8.15 -4.28 6.05
CA ILE A 8 8.48 -4.08 4.64
C ILE A 8 9.08 -5.38 4.09
N GLU A 9 8.38 -6.04 3.17
CA GLU A 9 8.87 -7.25 2.51
C GLU A 9 9.87 -6.95 1.39
N ASP A 10 10.49 -8.00 0.84
CA ASP A 10 11.49 -7.91 -0.21
C ASP A 10 10.96 -7.21 -1.47
N GLY A 11 11.86 -6.48 -2.14
CA GLY A 11 11.56 -5.81 -3.41
C GLY A 11 10.60 -4.62 -3.30
N VAL A 12 10.21 -4.20 -2.10
CA VAL A 12 9.40 -3.00 -1.91
C VAL A 12 10.21 -1.74 -2.23
N PHE A 13 9.66 -0.89 -3.09
CA PHE A 13 10.19 0.45 -3.35
C PHE A 13 9.49 1.49 -2.47
N VAL A 14 10.25 2.27 -1.71
CA VAL A 14 9.73 3.39 -0.90
C VAL A 14 10.30 4.71 -1.41
N GLY A 15 9.46 5.53 -2.01
CA GLY A 15 9.82 6.83 -2.55
C GLY A 15 10.24 7.84 -1.46
N PRO A 16 10.88 8.95 -1.87
CA PRO A 16 11.28 10.00 -0.95
C PRO A 16 10.07 10.65 -0.28
N GLY A 17 10.19 10.98 1.00
CA GLY A 17 9.16 11.69 1.76
C GLY A 17 7.89 10.87 2.05
N VAL A 18 7.93 9.54 1.95
CA VAL A 18 6.82 8.69 2.41
C VAL A 18 6.71 8.75 3.93
N PHE A 19 5.48 8.94 4.42
CA PHE A 19 5.14 8.97 5.83
C PHE A 19 4.34 7.74 6.21
N PHE A 20 4.83 6.99 7.20
CA PHE A 20 4.07 5.94 7.86
C PHE A 20 3.50 6.48 9.17
N THR A 21 2.33 6.00 9.55
CA THR A 21 1.72 6.27 10.87
C THR A 21 1.28 4.96 11.49
N ASN A 22 1.31 4.90 12.83
CA ASN A 22 1.10 3.66 13.59
C ASN A 22 0.08 3.83 14.75
N ASP A 23 -0.27 5.06 15.14
CA ASP A 23 -1.33 5.33 16.11
C ASP A 23 -2.62 5.73 15.37
N ARG A 24 -3.70 4.97 15.56
CA ARG A 24 -5.00 5.25 14.95
C ARG A 24 -5.68 6.52 15.48
N TYR A 25 -5.39 6.90 16.72
CA TYR A 25 -6.00 8.03 17.41
C TYR A 25 -4.94 8.81 18.21
N PRO A 26 -3.95 9.42 17.54
CA PRO A 26 -2.81 10.02 18.22
C PRO A 26 -3.24 11.15 19.16
N ARG A 27 -2.75 11.10 20.40
CA ARG A 27 -2.92 12.16 21.41
C ARG A 27 -1.61 12.39 22.14
N SER A 28 -1.37 13.61 22.61
CA SER A 28 -0.14 13.93 23.32
C SER A 28 0.00 13.09 24.59
N PRO A 29 1.13 12.37 24.81
CA PRO A 29 1.35 11.59 26.03
C PRO A 29 1.55 12.47 27.27
N ARG A 30 1.72 13.80 27.10
CA ARG A 30 1.85 14.76 28.21
C ARG A 30 0.51 15.15 28.84
N LEU A 31 -0.60 14.74 28.25
CA LEU A 31 -1.94 15.04 28.75
C LEU A 31 -2.36 13.96 29.76
N PRO A 32 -2.80 14.31 30.98
CA PRO A 32 -3.26 13.34 31.96
C PRO A 32 -4.37 12.40 31.45
N GLU A 33 -5.21 12.88 30.52
CA GLU A 33 -6.32 12.14 29.95
C GLU A 33 -5.89 11.04 28.96
N ALA A 34 -4.66 11.11 28.44
CA ALA A 34 -4.17 10.22 27.38
C ALA A 34 -2.81 9.57 27.66
N GLY A 35 -2.05 10.07 28.65
CA GLY A 35 -0.69 9.61 28.95
C GLY A 35 -0.61 8.11 29.22
N ASN A 36 -1.49 7.59 30.08
CA ASN A 36 -1.48 6.19 30.50
C ASN A 36 -1.70 5.19 29.33
N ARG A 37 -2.25 5.64 28.19
CA ARG A 37 -2.40 4.80 26.99
C ARG A 37 -1.04 4.32 26.47
N TYR A 38 0.00 5.12 26.67
CA TYR A 38 1.34 4.87 26.16
C TYR A 38 2.21 4.08 27.15
N ASP A 39 1.68 3.68 28.31
CA ASP A 39 2.38 2.82 29.29
C ASP A 39 2.53 1.38 28.76
N SER A 40 1.69 0.98 27.81
CA SER A 40 1.77 -0.29 27.06
C SER A 40 2.04 -0.04 25.57
N HIS A 41 2.25 -1.10 24.78
CA HIS A 41 2.38 -1.02 23.33
C HIS A 41 1.07 -1.33 22.57
N ASP A 42 -0.06 -1.48 23.27
CA ASP A 42 -1.33 -1.87 22.66
C ASP A 42 -1.90 -0.83 21.68
N TRP A 43 -1.41 0.42 21.77
CA TRP A 43 -1.77 1.50 20.85
C TRP A 43 -1.15 1.35 19.45
N LEU A 44 -0.10 0.52 19.31
CA LEU A 44 0.67 0.34 18.09
C LEU A 44 -0.10 -0.52 17.08
N VAL A 45 -0.44 0.07 15.94
CA VAL A 45 -1.11 -0.64 14.84
C VAL A 45 -0.11 -0.98 13.75
N HIS A 46 -0.05 -2.27 13.40
CA HIS A 46 0.90 -2.79 12.41
C HIS A 46 0.47 -2.49 10.98
N THR A 47 1.42 -2.06 10.17
CA THR A 47 1.24 -1.79 8.74
C THR A 47 2.16 -2.70 7.94
N LYS A 48 1.67 -3.28 6.86
CA LYS A 48 2.43 -4.23 6.04
C LYS A 48 2.53 -3.77 4.59
N LEU A 49 3.75 -3.77 4.07
CA LEU A 49 4.07 -3.59 2.66
C LEU A 49 4.51 -4.93 2.10
N SER A 50 3.70 -5.50 1.20
CA SER A 50 3.97 -6.84 0.66
C SER A 50 4.94 -6.81 -0.52
N TYR A 51 5.50 -7.98 -0.85
CA TYR A 51 6.50 -8.19 -1.87
C TYR A 51 6.26 -7.38 -3.16
N GLY A 52 7.30 -6.65 -3.59
CA GLY A 52 7.29 -5.89 -4.86
C GLY A 52 6.36 -4.67 -4.89
N ALA A 53 5.70 -4.31 -3.78
CA ALA A 53 4.89 -3.10 -3.72
C ALA A 53 5.73 -1.83 -3.93
N SER A 54 5.13 -0.78 -4.49
CA SER A 54 5.80 0.49 -4.77
C SER A 54 5.05 1.65 -4.17
N ILE A 55 5.72 2.46 -3.35
CA ILE A 55 5.14 3.62 -2.67
C ILE A 55 5.71 4.90 -3.25
N GLY A 56 4.85 5.67 -3.93
CA GLY A 56 5.21 6.92 -4.56
C GLY A 56 5.64 8.00 -3.58
N ALA A 57 6.44 8.95 -4.06
CA ALA A 57 6.98 10.03 -3.25
C ALA A 57 5.88 10.82 -2.52
N GLY A 58 6.14 11.19 -1.27
CA GLY A 58 5.20 12.00 -0.47
C GLY A 58 3.90 11.30 -0.06
N ALA A 59 3.73 10.00 -0.33
CA ALA A 59 2.53 9.27 0.10
C ALA A 59 2.47 9.14 1.63
N VAL A 60 1.25 9.12 2.17
CA VAL A 60 0.97 8.92 3.60
C VAL A 60 0.23 7.59 3.76
N ILE A 61 0.79 6.70 4.57
CA ILE A 61 0.24 5.38 4.86
C ILE A 61 -0.34 5.41 6.28
N LEU A 62 -1.68 5.32 6.37
CA LEU A 62 -2.39 5.31 7.66
C LEU A 62 -2.19 3.98 8.41
N PRO A 63 -2.46 3.94 9.72
CA PRO A 63 -2.15 2.77 10.55
C PRO A 63 -3.06 1.58 10.23
N GLY A 64 -2.48 0.37 10.20
CA GLY A 64 -3.26 -0.85 10.07
C GLY A 64 -3.61 -1.24 8.65
N VAL A 65 -2.93 -0.67 7.65
CA VAL A 65 -3.16 -1.00 6.25
C VAL A 65 -2.17 -2.04 5.74
N THR A 66 -2.65 -2.90 4.86
CA THR A 66 -1.84 -3.81 4.07
C THR A 66 -1.79 -3.34 2.63
N ILE A 67 -0.58 -3.13 2.11
CA ILE A 67 -0.33 -2.89 0.70
C ILE A 67 -0.01 -4.23 0.04
N GLY A 68 -0.87 -4.67 -0.87
CA GLY A 68 -0.77 -5.97 -1.53
C GLY A 68 0.46 -6.13 -2.41
N LYS A 69 0.74 -7.38 -2.81
CA LYS A 69 1.89 -7.71 -3.66
C LYS A 69 1.82 -6.93 -4.97
N PHE A 70 2.96 -6.37 -5.39
CA PHE A 70 3.08 -5.55 -6.61
C PHE A 70 2.07 -4.40 -6.73
N ALA A 71 1.38 -4.03 -5.64
CA ALA A 71 0.51 -2.87 -5.63
C ALA A 71 1.36 -1.59 -5.73
N MET A 72 0.77 -0.54 -6.27
CA MET A 72 1.42 0.75 -6.43
C MET A 72 0.59 1.85 -5.79
N VAL A 73 1.24 2.69 -4.99
CA VAL A 73 0.66 3.88 -4.39
C VAL A 73 1.22 5.08 -5.13
N GLY A 74 0.36 5.90 -5.74
CA GLY A 74 0.76 7.11 -6.43
C GLY A 74 1.38 8.15 -5.50
N ALA A 75 2.18 9.06 -6.06
CA ALA A 75 2.78 10.14 -5.31
C ALA A 75 1.72 11.01 -4.60
N GLY A 76 2.00 11.40 -3.36
CA GLY A 76 1.12 12.23 -2.53
C GLY A 76 -0.20 11.56 -2.10
N ALA A 77 -0.41 10.27 -2.38
CA ALA A 77 -1.65 9.59 -2.02
C ALA A 77 -1.76 9.37 -0.50
N VAL A 78 -2.98 9.41 0.05
CA VAL A 78 -3.26 9.12 1.47
C VAL A 78 -4.01 7.80 1.58
N VAL A 79 -3.29 6.75 1.93
CA VAL A 79 -3.80 5.38 1.98
C VAL A 79 -4.45 5.12 3.33
N SER A 80 -5.78 4.94 3.31
CA SER A 80 -6.63 4.76 4.50
C SER A 80 -7.28 3.38 4.62
N LYS A 81 -7.06 2.52 3.63
CA LYS A 81 -7.60 1.16 3.52
C LYS A 81 -6.57 0.28 2.84
N ASP A 82 -6.72 -1.03 2.99
CA ASP A 82 -5.89 -2.01 2.29
C ASP A 82 -5.91 -1.79 0.79
N VAL A 83 -4.77 -2.02 0.15
CA VAL A 83 -4.58 -1.90 -1.29
C VAL A 83 -4.47 -3.30 -1.88
N PRO A 84 -5.37 -3.69 -2.80
CA PRO A 84 -5.31 -5.01 -3.43
C PRO A 84 -4.00 -5.24 -4.19
N GLU A 85 -3.62 -6.50 -4.36
CA GLU A 85 -2.45 -6.89 -5.15
C GLU A 85 -2.52 -6.34 -6.58
N TYR A 86 -1.43 -5.82 -7.13
CA TYR A 86 -1.39 -5.21 -8.47
C TYR A 86 -2.23 -3.94 -8.65
N ALA A 87 -2.95 -3.46 -7.63
CA ALA A 87 -3.73 -2.23 -7.77
C ALA A 87 -2.82 -1.00 -7.76
N LEU A 88 -3.08 -0.04 -8.65
CA LEU A 88 -2.57 1.32 -8.56
C LEU A 88 -3.61 2.19 -7.87
N VAL A 89 -3.28 2.74 -6.70
CA VAL A 89 -4.13 3.69 -5.96
C VAL A 89 -3.56 5.10 -6.02
N ILE A 90 -4.43 6.10 -6.16
CA ILE A 90 -4.04 7.53 -6.17
C ILE A 90 -5.03 8.38 -5.37
N GLY A 91 -4.61 9.59 -4.99
CA GLY A 91 -5.47 10.62 -4.39
C GLY A 91 -5.51 10.62 -2.86
N ASN A 92 -6.28 11.57 -2.31
CA ASN A 92 -6.53 11.72 -0.89
C ASN A 92 -8.04 11.90 -0.64
N PRO A 93 -8.74 10.91 -0.07
CA PRO A 93 -8.23 9.59 0.29
C PRO A 93 -7.95 8.73 -0.95
N ALA A 94 -6.96 7.83 -0.87
CA ALA A 94 -6.54 7.00 -1.99
C ALA A 94 -7.67 6.06 -2.46
N ARG A 95 -7.82 5.91 -3.78
CA ARG A 95 -8.78 5.00 -4.43
C ARG A 95 -8.09 4.27 -5.55
N VAL A 96 -8.56 3.04 -5.85
CA VAL A 96 -8.09 2.27 -7.00
C VAL A 96 -8.34 3.09 -8.27
N HIS A 97 -7.27 3.29 -9.04
CA HIS A 97 -7.31 3.98 -10.32
C HIS A 97 -7.25 2.99 -11.48
N THR A 98 -6.35 2.01 -11.39
CA THR A 98 -6.17 0.95 -12.38
C THR A 98 -5.37 -0.19 -11.76
N TRP A 99 -4.95 -1.16 -12.57
CA TRP A 99 -4.07 -2.26 -12.20
C TRP A 99 -2.76 -2.18 -12.97
N VAL A 100 -1.69 -2.72 -12.38
CA VAL A 100 -0.34 -2.66 -12.93
C VAL A 100 0.29 -4.05 -13.00
N CYS A 101 1.14 -4.23 -13.99
CA CYS A 101 2.01 -5.37 -14.10
C CYS A 101 3.09 -5.33 -13.00
N GLN A 102 3.69 -6.49 -12.70
CA GLN A 102 4.88 -6.59 -11.86
C GLN A 102 6.07 -5.74 -12.36
N CYS A 103 6.11 -5.36 -13.64
CA CYS A 103 7.11 -4.43 -14.17
C CYS A 103 6.75 -2.94 -14.00
N GLY A 104 5.62 -2.64 -13.35
CA GLY A 104 5.15 -1.28 -13.04
C GLY A 104 4.30 -0.62 -14.12
N GLN A 105 4.06 -1.28 -15.26
CA GLN A 105 3.28 -0.71 -16.37
C GLN A 105 1.77 -0.98 -16.19
N PRO A 106 0.88 -0.03 -16.53
CA PRO A 106 -0.56 -0.23 -16.48
C PRO A 106 -1.03 -1.42 -17.31
N LEU A 107 -2.06 -2.12 -16.82
CA LEU A 107 -2.73 -3.22 -17.53
C LEU A 107 -4.04 -2.72 -18.14
N ALA A 108 -4.24 -3.02 -19.41
CA ALA A 108 -5.52 -2.84 -20.10
C ALA A 108 -6.25 -4.18 -20.15
N PHE A 109 -7.33 -4.30 -19.38
CA PHE A 109 -8.13 -5.53 -19.33
C PHE A 109 -9.25 -5.51 -20.37
N GLU A 110 -9.37 -6.59 -21.12
CA GLU A 110 -10.47 -6.87 -22.05
C GLU A 110 -11.06 -8.24 -21.70
N GLY A 111 -12.35 -8.28 -21.36
CA GLY A 111 -13.01 -9.53 -20.94
C GLY A 111 -12.32 -10.23 -19.76
N GLY A 112 -11.76 -9.45 -18.81
CA GLY A 112 -11.06 -9.98 -17.64
C GLY A 112 -9.65 -10.50 -17.91
N LYS A 113 -9.07 -10.29 -19.10
CA LYS A 113 -7.69 -10.68 -19.43
C LYS A 113 -6.88 -9.48 -19.88
N ALA A 114 -5.60 -9.47 -19.56
CA ALA A 114 -4.65 -8.47 -20.03
C ALA A 114 -3.30 -9.11 -20.34
N THR A 115 -2.56 -8.56 -21.31
CA THR A 115 -1.15 -8.87 -21.50
C THR A 115 -0.39 -7.56 -21.38
N CYS A 116 0.64 -7.54 -20.52
CA CYS A 116 1.45 -6.34 -20.37
C CYS A 116 2.16 -6.00 -21.69
N ALA A 117 1.94 -4.80 -22.23
CA ALA A 117 2.54 -4.36 -23.49
C ALA A 117 4.07 -4.24 -23.45
N THR A 118 4.68 -4.22 -22.25
CA THR A 118 6.12 -4.01 -22.08
C THR A 118 6.88 -5.32 -21.83
N CYS A 119 6.35 -6.21 -21.00
CA CYS A 119 7.05 -7.46 -20.63
C CYS A 119 6.32 -8.73 -21.09
N ASN A 120 5.19 -8.60 -21.79
CA ASN A 120 4.37 -9.70 -22.32
C ASN A 120 3.81 -10.69 -21.28
N ARG A 121 3.84 -10.34 -19.97
CA ARG A 121 3.23 -11.17 -18.93
C ARG A 121 1.69 -11.14 -19.04
N PRO A 122 1.03 -12.30 -19.02
CA PRO A 122 -0.43 -12.38 -19.06
C PRO A 122 -1.04 -12.28 -17.66
N TYR A 123 -2.23 -11.71 -17.59
CA TYR A 123 -2.99 -11.47 -16.37
C TYR A 123 -4.45 -11.83 -16.55
N GLN A 124 -5.08 -12.22 -15.45
CA GLN A 124 -6.52 -12.39 -15.31
C GLN A 124 -7.04 -11.52 -14.18
N HIS A 125 -8.26 -11.00 -14.36
CA HIS A 125 -8.93 -10.14 -13.41
C HIS A 125 -10.37 -10.58 -13.19
N GLU A 126 -10.70 -10.93 -11.93
CA GLU A 126 -12.04 -11.31 -11.51
C GLU A 126 -12.35 -10.68 -10.14
N ALA A 127 -13.50 -10.01 -10.01
CA ALA A 127 -14.01 -9.46 -8.75
C ALA A 127 -12.95 -8.72 -7.90
N ASP A 128 -12.27 -7.74 -8.50
CA ASP A 128 -11.21 -6.93 -7.88
C ASP A 128 -9.94 -7.72 -7.49
N LYS A 129 -9.73 -8.90 -8.06
CA LYS A 129 -8.50 -9.68 -7.91
C LYS A 129 -7.78 -9.81 -9.24
N THR A 130 -6.55 -9.33 -9.28
CA THR A 130 -5.65 -9.50 -10.42
C THR A 130 -4.61 -10.55 -10.10
N ILE A 131 -4.41 -11.50 -11.00
CA ILE A 131 -3.37 -12.53 -10.89
C ILE A 131 -2.50 -12.56 -12.14
N CYS A 132 -1.19 -12.71 -11.96
CA CYS A 132 -0.27 -13.02 -13.06
C CYS A 132 -0.42 -14.50 -13.40
N VAL A 133 -0.76 -14.81 -14.65
CA VAL A 133 -0.94 -16.19 -15.11
C VAL A 133 0.41 -16.68 -15.62
N GLU A 134 1.36 -16.92 -14.72
CA GLU A 134 2.63 -17.53 -15.12
C GLU A 134 2.38 -18.94 -15.68
N ARG A 135 3.14 -19.30 -16.73
CA ARG A 135 3.13 -20.64 -17.31
C ARG A 135 3.95 -21.60 -16.46
#